data_AF-A0A8C9KBY3-F1
#
_entry.id   AF-A0A8C9KBY3-F1
#
_cell.length_a   1.000
_cell.length_b   1.000
_cell.length_c   1.000
_cell.angle_alpha   90.00
_cell.angle_beta   90.00
_cell.angle_gamma   90.00
#
_symmetry.space_group_name_H-M   'P 1'
#
loop_
_entity.id
_entity.type
_entity.pdbx_description
1 polymer ?
#
loop_
_entity_poly.entity_id
_entity_poly.type
_entity_poly.pdbx_seq_one_letter_code
_entity_poly.pdbx_strand_id
1 'polypeptide(L)'
;MDKNELVQKAKLAEQAERYGDTAACLKSVTEQGAELSNEERNRLSVAYKNVVGARRSSWRVVSSIEQKTEGVAREYREKIETELREICNDVLSLLEKFLIPNASQAPGSEPSAQSPTRGSNSRTARS
;
A
#
# COMPACT_ATOMS: atom_id res chain seq x y z
N MET A 1 -11.23 19.02 2.23
CA MET A 1 -10.94 18.69 3.65
C MET A 1 -9.45 18.78 3.80
N ASP A 2 -9.01 19.45 4.86
CA ASP A 2 -7.59 19.51 5.18
C ASP A 2 -7.09 18.14 5.66
N LYS A 3 -5.76 17.90 5.58
CA LYS A 3 -5.14 16.65 6.04
C LYS A 3 -5.58 16.28 7.46
N ASN A 4 -5.60 17.25 8.37
CA ASN A 4 -5.88 16.97 9.78
C ASN A 4 -7.32 16.46 9.99
N GLU A 5 -8.29 17.03 9.27
CA GLU A 5 -9.69 16.57 9.29
C GLU A 5 -9.83 15.14 8.75
N LEU A 6 -9.15 14.83 7.65
CA LEU A 6 -9.18 13.49 7.06
C LEU A 6 -8.54 12.45 7.98
N VAL A 7 -7.43 12.79 8.64
CA VAL A 7 -6.77 11.91 9.61
C VAL A 7 -7.64 11.72 10.86
N GLN A 8 -8.31 12.76 11.35
CA GLN A 8 -9.27 12.62 12.45
C GLN A 8 -10.47 11.74 12.06
N LYS A 9 -11.02 11.93 10.86
CA LYS A 9 -12.10 11.07 10.35
C LYS A 9 -11.65 9.62 10.20
N ALA A 10 -10.43 9.38 9.71
CA ALA A 10 -9.84 8.04 9.64
C ALA A 10 -9.67 7.40 11.03
N LYS A 11 -9.38 8.20 12.06
CA LYS A 11 -9.32 7.73 13.46
C LYS A 11 -10.68 7.29 13.99
N LEU A 12 -11.71 8.11 13.78
CA LEU A 12 -13.08 7.76 14.16
C LEU A 12 -13.58 6.52 13.40
N ALA A 13 -13.29 6.44 12.09
CA ALA A 13 -13.66 5.29 11.27
C ALA A 13 -12.97 4.00 11.71
N GLU A 14 -11.68 4.05 12.08
CA GLU A 14 -10.97 2.89 12.62
C GLU A 14 -11.59 2.40 13.94
N GLN A 15 -11.92 3.31 14.85
CA GLN A 15 -12.58 2.95 16.12
C GLN A 15 -13.97 2.33 15.91
N ALA A 16 -14.64 2.69 14.82
CA ALA A 16 -15.92 2.11 14.41
C ALA A 16 -15.77 0.87 13.50
N GLU A 17 -14.55 0.35 13.33
CA GLU A 17 -14.23 -0.78 12.44
C GLU A 17 -14.64 -0.57 10.97
N ARG A 18 -14.83 0.69 10.56
CA ARG A 18 -15.17 1.07 9.19
C ARG A 18 -13.92 1.21 8.33
N TYR A 19 -13.21 0.10 8.12
CA TYR A 19 -11.92 0.10 7.43
C TYR A 19 -11.97 0.63 5.99
N GLY A 20 -13.10 0.51 5.29
CA GLY A 20 -13.30 1.12 3.97
C GLY A 20 -13.25 2.65 4.01
N ASP A 21 -13.88 3.24 5.03
CA ASP A 21 -13.87 4.69 5.25
C ASP A 21 -12.47 5.16 5.69
N THR A 22 -11.79 4.39 6.55
CA THR A 22 -10.41 4.65 6.96
C THR A 22 -9.47 4.68 5.76
N ALA A 23 -9.57 3.68 4.88
CA ALA A 23 -8.77 3.61 3.66
C ALA A 23 -9.05 4.80 2.74
N ALA A 24 -10.33 5.14 2.51
CA ALA A 24 -10.72 6.27 1.66
C ALA A 24 -10.19 7.63 2.18
N CYS A 25 -10.24 7.85 3.50
CA CYS A 25 -9.75 9.10 4.08
C CYS A 25 -8.23 9.24 3.93
N LEU A 26 -7.47 8.20 4.27
CA LEU A 26 -6.00 8.23 4.20
C LEU A 26 -5.47 8.17 2.76
N LYS A 27 -6.21 7.52 1.86
CA LYS A 27 -5.99 7.62 0.42
C LYS A 27 -6.09 9.08 -0.03
N SER A 28 -7.15 9.79 0.35
CA SER A 28 -7.32 11.20 -0.03
C SER A 28 -6.19 12.09 0.51
N VAL A 29 -5.69 11.83 1.73
CA VAL A 29 -4.50 12.53 2.26
C VAL A 29 -3.28 12.29 1.38
N THR A 30 -3.09 11.04 0.95
CA THR A 30 -1.95 10.63 0.10
C THR A 30 -2.03 11.30 -1.28
N GLU A 31 -3.21 11.29 -1.90
CA GLU A 31 -3.44 11.86 -3.24
C GLU A 31 -3.34 13.40 -3.25
N GLN A 32 -3.56 14.06 -2.11
CA GLN A 32 -3.30 15.50 -1.95
C GLN A 32 -1.80 15.84 -1.92
N GLY A 33 -0.92 14.85 -2.02
CA GLY A 33 0.54 15.04 -1.97
C GLY A 33 1.08 15.26 -0.56
N ALA A 34 0.24 15.11 0.47
CA ALA A 34 0.68 15.26 1.85
C ALA A 34 1.43 14.00 2.30
N GLU A 35 2.61 14.19 2.87
CA GLU A 35 3.41 13.07 3.35
C GLU A 35 2.73 12.39 4.55
N LEU A 36 2.61 11.06 4.49
CA LEU A 36 2.08 10.28 5.59
C LEU A 36 3.18 10.00 6.63
N SER A 37 2.86 10.21 7.91
CA SER A 37 3.69 9.75 9.01
C SER A 37 3.73 8.21 9.08
N ASN A 38 4.68 7.65 9.83
CA ASN A 38 4.75 6.20 10.02
C ASN A 38 3.44 5.63 10.62
N GLU A 39 2.80 6.36 11.54
CA GLU A 39 1.52 5.95 12.12
C GLU A 39 0.40 5.98 11.08
N GLU A 40 0.34 7.02 10.24
CA GLU A 40 -0.66 7.17 9.18
C GLU A 40 -0.49 6.08 8.11
N ARG A 41 0.77 5.75 7.73
CA ARG A 41 1.06 4.64 6.81
C ARG A 41 0.67 3.28 7.39
N ASN A 42 0.97 3.05 8.67
CA ASN A 42 0.56 1.81 9.34
C ASN A 42 -0.97 1.67 9.34
N ARG A 43 -1.68 2.75 9.66
CA ARG A 43 -3.15 2.80 9.64
C ARG A 43 -3.71 2.54 8.25
N LEU A 44 -3.12 3.12 7.20
CA LEU A 44 -3.50 2.86 5.81
C LEU A 44 -3.34 1.37 5.46
N SER A 45 -2.21 0.77 5.84
CA SER A 45 -1.93 -0.66 5.62
C SER A 45 -2.92 -1.56 6.35
N VAL A 46 -3.20 -1.27 7.63
CA VAL A 46 -4.19 -2.01 8.43
C VAL A 46 -5.58 -1.89 7.81
N ALA A 47 -5.99 -0.70 7.36
CA ALA A 47 -7.28 -0.49 6.73
C ALA A 47 -7.44 -1.33 5.45
N TYR A 48 -6.51 -1.22 4.50
CA TYR A 48 -6.57 -2.01 3.26
C TYR A 48 -6.50 -3.52 3.50
N LYS A 49 -5.66 -3.98 4.45
CA LYS A 49 -5.59 -5.39 4.84
C LYS A 49 -6.94 -5.92 5.32
N ASN A 50 -7.65 -5.15 6.15
CA ASN A 50 -8.96 -5.52 6.65
C ASN A 50 -10.02 -5.51 5.53
N VAL A 51 -10.02 -4.49 4.68
CA VAL A 51 -10.95 -4.40 3.52
C VAL A 51 -10.78 -5.60 2.58
N VAL A 52 -9.55 -5.91 2.19
CA VAL A 52 -9.24 -7.08 1.34
C VAL A 52 -9.57 -8.38 2.07
N GLY A 53 -9.26 -8.48 3.36
CA GLY A 53 -9.56 -9.66 4.19
C GLY A 53 -11.05 -9.99 4.26
N ALA A 54 -11.88 -8.97 4.54
CA ALA A 54 -13.33 -9.10 4.56
C ALA A 54 -13.85 -9.55 3.18
N ARG A 55 -13.39 -8.90 2.11
CA ARG A 55 -13.82 -9.22 0.74
C ARG A 55 -13.39 -10.63 0.30
N ARG A 56 -12.19 -11.07 0.64
CA ARG A 56 -11.71 -12.46 0.43
C ARG A 56 -12.54 -13.47 1.21
N SER A 57 -12.96 -13.14 2.43
CA SER A 57 -13.84 -14.01 3.21
C SER A 57 -15.19 -14.18 2.52
N SER A 58 -15.81 -13.08 2.08
CA SER A 58 -17.05 -13.11 1.28
C SER A 58 -16.90 -13.93 0.01
N TRP A 59 -15.80 -13.75 -0.72
CA TRP A 59 -15.51 -14.53 -1.93
C TRP A 59 -15.47 -16.04 -1.67
N ARG A 60 -14.79 -16.49 -0.59
CA ARG A 60 -14.73 -17.91 -0.21
C ARG A 60 -16.11 -18.50 0.08
N VAL A 61 -16.93 -17.76 0.83
CA VAL A 61 -18.29 -18.19 1.16
C VAL A 61 -19.12 -18.36 -0.11
N VAL A 62 -19.12 -17.35 -0.99
CA VAL A 62 -19.89 -17.40 -2.24
C VAL A 62 -19.37 -18.50 -3.17
N SER A 63 -18.05 -18.68 -3.28
CA SER A 63 -17.46 -19.76 -4.07
C SER A 63 -17.88 -21.15 -3.55
N SER A 64 -18.01 -21.33 -2.23
CA SER A 64 -18.53 -22.59 -1.67
C SER A 64 -20.04 -22.81 -1.90
N ILE A 65 -20.81 -21.73 -2.07
CA ILE A 65 -22.24 -21.79 -2.38
C ILE A 65 -22.45 -22.09 -3.86
N GLU A 66 -21.59 -21.56 -4.74
CA GLU A 66 -21.61 -21.83 -6.18
C GLU A 66 -21.55 -23.33 -6.49
N GLN A 67 -20.80 -24.10 -5.70
CA GLN A 67 -20.76 -25.58 -5.81
C GLN A 67 -22.13 -26.26 -5.60
N LYS A 68 -23.11 -25.55 -5.05
CA LYS A 68 -24.45 -26.08 -4.71
C LYS A 68 -25.58 -25.45 -5.51
N THR A 69 -25.40 -24.25 -6.06
CA THR A 69 -26.43 -23.50 -6.79
C THR A 69 -25.80 -22.83 -8.02
N GLU A 70 -26.10 -23.34 -9.21
CA GLU A 70 -25.54 -22.83 -10.46
C GLU A 70 -26.20 -21.51 -10.89
N GLY A 71 -25.47 -20.69 -11.66
CA GLY A 71 -25.97 -19.45 -12.26
C GLY A 71 -25.75 -18.20 -11.39
N VAL A 72 -26.63 -17.95 -10.41
CA VAL A 72 -26.65 -16.69 -9.64
C VAL A 72 -25.42 -16.53 -8.75
N ALA A 73 -24.96 -17.62 -8.13
CA ALA A 73 -23.79 -17.59 -7.25
C ALA A 73 -22.49 -17.29 -8.02
N ARG A 74 -22.39 -17.75 -9.28
CA ARG A 74 -21.23 -17.49 -10.15
C ARG A 74 -21.09 -16.01 -10.49
N GLU A 75 -22.17 -15.37 -10.95
CA GLU A 75 -22.17 -13.95 -11.26
C GLU A 75 -21.79 -13.11 -10.03
N TYR A 76 -22.32 -13.48 -8.87
CA TYR A 76 -21.98 -12.78 -7.63
C TYR A 76 -20.52 -13.01 -7.19
N ARG A 77 -19.96 -14.21 -7.41
CA ARG A 77 -18.53 -14.48 -7.19
C ARG A 77 -17.66 -13.60 -8.08
N GLU A 78 -17.99 -13.49 -9.37
CA GLU A 78 -17.24 -12.67 -10.34
C GLU A 78 -17.29 -11.17 -10.01
N LYS A 79 -18.43 -10.70 -9.48
CA LYS A 79 -18.55 -9.34 -8.94
C LYS A 79 -17.56 -9.12 -7.79
N ILE A 80 -17.52 -10.02 -6.81
CA ILE A 80 -16.60 -9.93 -5.68
C ILE A 80 -15.14 -9.99 -6.14
N GLU A 81 -14.84 -10.81 -7.15
CA GLU A 81 -13.50 -10.91 -7.74
C GLU A 81 -13.06 -9.61 -8.42
N THR A 82 -14.00 -8.91 -9.08
CA THR A 82 -13.76 -7.60 -9.67
C THR A 82 -13.49 -6.55 -8.59
N GLU A 83 -14.31 -6.51 -7.54
CA GLU A 83 -14.09 -5.62 -6.39
C GLU A 83 -12.74 -5.88 -5.71
N LEU A 84 -12.32 -7.15 -5.56
CA LEU A 84 -10.98 -7.50 -5.04
C LEU A 84 -9.86 -6.94 -5.92
N ARG A 85 -9.97 -7.11 -7.24
CA ARG A 85 -8.99 -6.59 -8.20
C ARG A 85 -8.90 -5.07 -8.13
N GLU A 86 -10.03 -4.39 -8.06
CA GLU A 86 -10.10 -2.93 -7.91
C GLU A 86 -9.42 -2.46 -6.63
N ILE A 87 -9.69 -3.09 -5.48
CA ILE A 87 -9.05 -2.74 -4.20
C ILE A 87 -7.53 -2.95 -4.27
N CYS A 88 -7.07 -4.05 -4.86
CA CYS A 88 -5.63 -4.32 -5.03
C CYS A 88 -4.96 -3.29 -5.95
N ASN A 89 -5.60 -2.98 -7.09
CA ASN A 89 -5.09 -1.99 -8.04
C ASN A 89 -5.04 -0.58 -7.43
N ASP A 90 -5.98 -0.27 -6.52
CA ASP A 90 -5.99 0.98 -5.78
C ASP A 90 -4.76 1.13 -4.89
N VAL A 91 -4.44 0.09 -4.11
CA VAL A 91 -3.24 0.06 -3.26
C VAL A 91 -1.96 0.16 -4.09
N LEU A 92 -1.85 -0.60 -5.18
CA LEU A 92 -0.70 -0.56 -6.08
C LEU A 92 -0.51 0.84 -6.67
N SER A 93 -1.61 1.46 -7.12
CA SER A 93 -1.58 2.83 -7.66
C SER A 93 -1.10 3.84 -6.63
N LEU A 94 -1.51 3.71 -5.36
CA LEU A 94 -1.04 4.60 -4.30
C LEU A 94 0.45 4.42 -4.00
N LEU A 95 0.92 3.17 -4.00
CA LEU A 95 2.33 2.86 -3.79
C LEU A 95 3.20 3.44 -4.90
N GLU A 96 2.86 3.17 -6.16
CA GLU A 96 3.66 3.56 -7.32
C GLU A 96 3.66 5.08 -7.55
N LYS A 97 2.50 5.74 -7.37
CA LYS A 97 2.36 7.16 -7.73
C LYS A 97 2.75 8.12 -6.61
N PHE A 98 2.61 7.72 -5.34
CA PHE A 98 2.76 8.63 -4.21
C PHE A 98 3.75 8.12 -3.17
N LEU A 99 3.55 6.91 -2.64
CA LEU A 99 4.27 6.49 -1.44
C LEU A 99 5.73 6.10 -1.70
N ILE A 100 6.04 5.40 -2.81
CA ILE A 100 7.41 5.03 -3.18
C ILE A 100 8.21 6.26 -3.63
N PRO A 101 7.71 7.12 -4.56
CA PRO A 101 8.45 8.31 -4.97
C PRO A 101 8.77 9.25 -3.80
N ASN A 102 7.83 9.42 -2.86
CA ASN A 102 8.03 10.28 -1.69
C ASN A 102 8.99 9.66 -0.67
N ALA A 103 9.06 8.32 -0.57
CA ALA A 103 10.02 7.64 0.31
C ALA A 103 11.48 7.83 -0.17
N SER A 104 11.71 7.98 -1.48
CA SER A 104 13.05 8.19 -2.04
C SER A 104 13.57 9.63 -1.90
N GLN A 105 12.70 10.60 -1.57
CA GLN A 105 13.12 11.99 -1.32
C GLN A 105 13.57 12.23 0.13
N ALA A 106 13.52 11.21 1.00
CA ALA A 106 14.08 11.30 2.34
C ALA A 106 15.62 11.49 2.25
N PRO A 107 16.18 12.61 2.74
CA PRO A 107 17.62 12.86 2.71
C PRO A 107 18.32 11.93 3.71
N GLY A 108 18.70 10.74 3.24
CA GLY A 108 19.37 9.73 4.07
C GLY A 108 20.06 8.61 3.31
N SER A 109 20.10 8.66 1.98
CA SER A 109 20.97 7.78 1.19
C SER A 109 22.07 8.62 0.54
N GLU A 110 23.13 8.88 1.31
CA GLU A 110 24.41 9.26 0.70
C GLU A 110 24.79 8.15 -0.30
N PRO A 111 25.06 8.47 -1.58
CA PRO A 111 25.71 7.51 -2.45
C PRO A 111 27.10 7.26 -1.87
N SER A 112 27.34 6.02 -1.43
CA SER A 112 28.66 5.57 -0.99
C SER A 112 29.68 5.88 -2.08
N ALA A 113 30.48 6.92 -1.85
CA ALA A 113 31.58 7.27 -2.72
C ALA A 113 32.52 6.06 -2.82
N GLN A 114 32.53 5.40 -3.99
CA GLN A 114 33.52 4.39 -4.30
C GLN A 114 34.90 5.06 -4.27
N SER A 115 35.67 4.75 -3.23
CA SER A 115 37.09 5.09 -3.15
C SER A 115 37.83 4.48 -4.36
N PRO A 116 38.53 5.26 -5.19
CA PRO A 116 39.40 4.68 -6.20
C PRO A 116 40.62 4.09 -5.50
N THR A 117 40.76 2.77 -5.56
CA THR A 117 41.99 2.06 -5.17
C THR A 117 43.13 2.54 -6.05
N ARG A 118 43.97 3.42 -5.50
CA ARG A 118 45.26 3.80 -6.09
C ARG A 118 46.08 2.54 -6.31
N GLY A 119 46.41 2.28 -7.58
CA GLY A 119 47.36 1.25 -7.98
C GLY A 119 48.73 1.51 -7.37
N SER A 120 49.20 0.59 -6.54
CA SER A 120 50.58 0.52 -6.10
C SER A 120 51.39 -0.28 -7.13
N ASN A 121 51.85 0.41 -8.18
CA ASN A 121 52.97 -0.05 -9.00
C ASN A 121 54.23 0.68 -8.50
N SER A 122 55.04 0.01 -7.69
CA SER A 122 56.43 0.41 -7.46
C SER A 122 57.35 -0.77 -7.72
N ARG A 123 58.01 -0.67 -8.87
CA ARG A 123 59.15 -1.46 -9.33
C ARG A 123 60.20 -1.61 -8.24
N THR A 124 60.59 -2.83 -7.93
CA THR A 124 61.90 -3.12 -7.34
C THR A 124 62.78 -3.69 -8.45
N ALA A 125 63.49 -2.79 -9.13
CA ALA A 125 64.65 -3.15 -9.92
C ALA A 125 65.87 -2.76 -9.09
N ARG A 126 66.67 -3.75 -8.65
CA ARG A 126 68.05 -3.51 -8.23
C ARG A 126 68.88 -4.76 -8.42
N SER A 127 69.88 -4.57 -9.30
CA SER A 127 71.25 -5.12 -9.34
C SER A 127 71.46 -6.60 -9.08
#